data_AF-A0A2A6DYJ4-F1
#
_entry.id   AF-A0A2A6DYJ4-F1
#
_cell.length_a   1.000
_cell.length_b   1.000
_cell.length_c   1.000
_cell.angle_alpha   90.00
_cell.angle_beta   90.00
_cell.angle_gamma   90.00
#
_symmetry.space_group_name_H-M   'P 1'
#
loop_
_entity.id
_entity.type
_entity.pdbx_description
1 polymer ?
#
loop_
_entity_poly.entity_id
_entity_poly.type
_entity_poly.pdbx_seq_one_letter_code
_entity_poly.pdbx_strand_id
1 'polypeptide(L)'
;MKILLIRSVSFQQVDRQWEEWRKRFPGAEWYILTHAHGEAAAGRYEGLRRVFVYPWKSPFCWYRPASCLKGESFDCVVVPFSNASGAGFGNVMLFTLTVRARRRLSCNLSGQWREWTCFGIFASALVRGMTAVAAGCLAALAAVPFALWWVWCFLRGGTRG
;
A
#
# COMPACT_ATOMS: atom_id res chain seq x y z
N MET A 1 7.80 -2.38 23.26
CA MET A 1 7.14 -1.56 22.22
C MET A 1 6.34 -2.47 21.30
N LYS A 2 5.07 -2.19 21.03
CA LYS A 2 4.23 -2.98 20.11
C LYS A 2 4.28 -2.41 18.70
N ILE A 3 4.71 -3.21 17.73
CA ILE A 3 4.80 -2.83 16.31
C ILE A 3 3.84 -3.69 15.48
N LEU A 4 2.97 -3.04 14.73
CA LEU A 4 2.16 -3.70 13.70
C LEU A 4 2.80 -3.53 12.33
N LEU A 5 3.21 -4.63 11.71
CA LEU A 5 3.58 -4.71 10.31
C LEU A 5 2.32 -4.96 9.46
N ILE A 6 1.95 -4.02 8.59
CA ILE A 6 0.87 -4.24 7.62
C ILE A 6 1.51 -4.77 6.34
N ARG A 7 1.30 -6.05 6.03
CA ARG A 7 2.00 -6.73 4.94
C ARG A 7 1.49 -6.27 3.57
N SER A 8 2.13 -5.25 3.00
CA SER A 8 1.88 -4.72 1.65
C SER A 8 2.86 -5.20 0.57
N VAL A 9 3.79 -6.10 0.93
CA VAL A 9 4.80 -6.67 0.04
C VAL A 9 4.78 -8.21 0.11
N SER A 10 5.52 -8.90 -0.75
CA SER A 10 5.60 -10.37 -0.68
C SER A 10 6.36 -10.81 0.59
N PHE A 11 6.07 -12.02 1.09
CA PHE A 11 6.83 -12.54 2.25
C PHE A 11 8.31 -12.72 1.95
N GLN A 12 8.69 -13.02 0.70
CA GLN A 12 10.09 -13.03 0.29
C GLN A 12 10.79 -11.68 0.51
N GLN A 13 10.06 -10.57 0.34
CA GLN A 13 10.57 -9.24 0.59
C GLN A 13 10.64 -8.93 2.08
N VAL A 14 9.69 -9.42 2.87
CA VAL A 14 9.74 -9.36 4.34
C VAL A 14 10.94 -10.17 4.86
N ASP A 15 11.17 -11.38 4.36
CA ASP A 15 12.28 -12.26 4.78
C ASP A 15 13.64 -11.56 4.68
N ARG A 16 13.87 -10.88 3.55
CA ARG A 16 15.13 -10.15 3.30
C ARG A 16 15.38 -9.00 4.26
N GLN A 17 14.32 -8.48 4.89
CA GLN A 17 14.37 -7.26 5.69
C GLN A 17 14.13 -7.53 7.19
N TRP A 18 13.60 -8.71 7.54
CA TRP A 18 13.15 -9.04 8.88
C TRP A 18 14.22 -8.84 9.96
N GLU A 19 15.43 -9.35 9.70
CA GLU A 19 16.55 -9.23 10.63
C GLU A 19 16.99 -7.78 10.84
N GLU A 20 16.98 -6.97 9.78
CA GLU A 20 17.30 -5.55 9.87
C GLU A 20 16.24 -4.79 10.69
N TRP A 21 14.96 -5.11 10.47
CA TRP A 21 13.85 -4.52 11.23
C TRP A 21 13.93 -4.87 12.71
N ARG A 22 14.26 -6.11 13.04
CA ARG A 22 14.48 -6.55 14.43
C ARG A 22 15.67 -5.83 15.08
N LYS A 23 16.76 -5.64 14.35
CA LYS A 23 17.93 -4.87 14.84
C LYS A 23 17.60 -3.41 15.09
N ARG A 24 16.77 -2.79 14.24
CA ARG A 24 16.35 -1.40 14.39
C ARG A 24 15.42 -1.19 15.58
N PHE A 25 14.60 -2.18 15.91
CA PHE A 25 13.65 -2.14 17.02
C PHE A 25 13.92 -3.28 18.01
N PRO A 26 15.05 -3.23 18.75
CA PRO A 26 15.42 -4.29 19.67
C PRO A 26 14.39 -4.42 20.79
N GLY A 27 13.99 -5.66 21.10
CA GLY A 27 12.98 -5.95 22.13
C GLY A 27 11.55 -5.52 21.79
N ALA A 28 11.28 -5.11 20.54
CA ALA A 28 9.92 -4.85 20.11
C ALA A 28 9.12 -6.15 19.96
N GLU A 29 7.85 -6.08 20.36
CA GLU A 29 6.88 -7.12 20.08
C GLU A 29 6.30 -6.87 18.69
N TRP A 30 6.53 -7.82 17.79
CA TRP A 30 6.05 -7.72 16.42
C TRP A 30 4.71 -8.41 16.25
N TYR A 31 3.82 -7.72 15.56
CA TYR A 31 2.52 -8.20 15.13
C TYR A 31 2.46 -8.00 13.62
N ILE A 32 1.76 -8.87 12.91
CA ILE A 32 1.62 -8.72 11.45
C ILE A 32 0.16 -8.82 11.05
N LEU A 33 -0.28 -7.92 10.18
CA LEU A 33 -1.58 -7.98 9.51
C LEU A 33 -1.36 -8.44 8.08
N THR A 34 -2.02 -9.53 7.68
CA THR A 34 -1.97 -10.10 6.33
C THR A 34 -3.34 -10.57 5.88
N HIS A 35 -3.53 -10.81 4.58
CA HIS A 35 -4.69 -11.57 4.09
C HIS A 35 -4.58 -13.05 4.48
N ALA A 36 -5.72 -13.76 4.45
CA ALA A 36 -5.82 -15.17 4.86
C ALA A 36 -4.76 -16.09 4.22
N HIS A 37 -4.48 -15.94 2.92
CA HIS A 37 -3.46 -16.74 2.23
C HIS A 37 -2.03 -16.56 2.78
N GLY A 38 -1.80 -15.51 3.57
CA GLY A 38 -0.50 -15.19 4.14
C GLY A 38 -0.32 -15.61 5.60
N GLU A 39 -1.35 -16.15 6.24
CA GLU A 39 -1.31 -16.49 7.67
C GLU A 39 -0.25 -17.55 7.97
N ALA A 40 -0.26 -18.66 7.24
CA ALA A 40 0.72 -19.74 7.41
C ALA A 40 2.16 -19.27 7.16
N ALA A 41 2.38 -18.44 6.14
CA ALA A 41 3.69 -17.88 5.83
C ALA A 41 4.18 -16.90 6.91
N ALA A 42 3.28 -16.18 7.58
CA ALA A 42 3.62 -15.29 8.68
C ALA A 42 4.00 -16.05 9.97
N GLY A 43 3.42 -17.24 10.19
CA GLY A 43 3.68 -18.05 11.39
C GLY A 43 5.11 -18.52 11.57
N ARG A 44 5.96 -18.45 10.53
CA ARG A 44 7.36 -18.87 10.58
C ARG A 44 8.33 -17.82 11.14
N TYR A 45 7.90 -16.57 11.34
CA TYR A 45 8.79 -15.52 11.83
C TYR A 45 9.00 -15.64 13.34
N GLU A 46 10.23 -15.94 13.74
CA GLU A 46 10.63 -15.93 15.14
C GLU A 46 10.44 -14.55 15.78
N GLY A 47 9.93 -14.53 17.01
CA GLY A 47 9.65 -13.30 17.77
C GLY A 47 8.37 -12.57 17.35
N LEU A 48 7.61 -13.09 16.39
CA LEU A 48 6.29 -12.59 16.06
C LEU A 48 5.28 -13.02 17.15
N ARG A 49 4.67 -12.05 17.82
CA ARG A 49 3.72 -12.30 18.93
C ARG A 49 2.35 -12.76 18.45
N ARG A 50 1.87 -12.24 17.30
CA ARG A 50 0.56 -12.60 16.75
C ARG A 50 0.46 -12.27 15.26
N VAL A 51 -0.25 -13.13 14.53
CA VAL A 51 -0.74 -12.87 13.18
C VAL A 51 -2.20 -12.44 13.25
N PHE A 52 -2.52 -11.32 12.62
CA PHE A 52 -3.88 -10.86 12.37
C PHE A 52 -4.25 -11.12 10.92
N VAL A 53 -5.42 -11.71 10.72
CA VAL A 53 -5.97 -11.95 9.39
C VAL A 53 -6.94 -10.82 9.03
N TYR A 54 -6.65 -10.13 7.93
CA TYR A 54 -7.54 -9.13 7.37
C TYR A 54 -8.79 -9.83 6.82
N PRO A 55 -10.01 -9.44 7.26
CA PRO A 55 -11.22 -10.21 6.99
C PRO A 55 -11.71 -10.07 5.54
N TRP A 56 -11.11 -9.17 4.75
CA TRP A 56 -11.53 -8.89 3.39
C TRP A 56 -10.59 -9.52 2.36
N LYS A 57 -11.17 -10.03 1.27
CA LYS A 57 -10.42 -10.55 0.11
C LYS A 57 -9.83 -9.45 -0.77
N SER A 58 -10.38 -8.24 -0.70
CA SER A 58 -9.88 -7.06 -1.42
C SER A 58 -8.58 -6.55 -0.81
N PRO A 59 -7.82 -5.71 -1.52
CA PRO A 59 -6.70 -4.97 -0.93
C PRO A 59 -7.09 -4.20 0.34
N PHE A 60 -6.09 -3.85 1.15
CA PHE A 60 -6.29 -2.96 2.30
C PHE A 60 -6.89 -1.62 1.84
N CYS A 61 -8.02 -1.25 2.45
CA CYS A 61 -8.73 -0.01 2.11
C CYS A 61 -9.20 0.70 3.39
N TRP A 62 -9.08 2.04 3.42
CA TRP A 62 -9.44 2.86 4.59
C TRP A 62 -10.92 2.80 4.97
N TYR A 63 -11.82 2.53 4.02
CA TYR A 63 -13.25 2.33 4.28
C TYR A 63 -13.60 0.88 4.68
N ARG A 64 -12.60 -0.01 4.78
CA ARG A 64 -12.73 -1.41 5.22
C ARG A 64 -11.76 -1.67 6.37
N PRO A 65 -12.05 -1.16 7.58
CA PRO A 65 -11.18 -1.37 8.73
C PRO A 65 -11.04 -2.87 9.06
N ALA A 66 -9.91 -3.22 9.66
CA ALA A 66 -9.65 -4.58 10.13
C ALA A 66 -10.31 -4.80 11.49
N SER A 67 -11.49 -5.44 11.51
CA SER A 67 -12.22 -5.73 12.76
C SER A 67 -11.41 -6.58 13.74
N CYS A 68 -10.47 -7.40 13.26
CA CYS A 68 -9.54 -8.19 14.07
C CYS A 68 -8.56 -7.34 14.90
N LEU A 69 -8.43 -6.04 14.62
CA LEU A 69 -7.61 -5.10 15.39
C LEU A 69 -8.45 -4.30 16.41
N LYS A 70 -9.75 -4.56 16.53
CA LYS A 70 -10.62 -3.83 17.45
C LYS A 70 -10.16 -4.06 18.90
N GLY A 71 -9.89 -2.97 19.62
CA GLY A 71 -9.38 -3.02 21.00
C GLY A 71 -7.85 -3.12 21.11
N GLU A 72 -7.14 -3.35 20.00
CA GLU A 72 -5.69 -3.34 19.97
C GLU A 72 -5.16 -1.90 19.81
N SER A 73 -4.02 -1.64 20.41
CA SER A 73 -3.28 -0.39 20.25
C SER A 73 -1.81 -0.66 20.04
N PHE A 74 -1.21 0.03 19.08
CA PHE A 74 0.19 -0.13 18.72
C PHE A 74 0.97 1.15 18.98
N ASP A 75 2.24 1.00 19.34
CA ASP A 75 3.14 2.16 19.42
C ASP A 75 3.52 2.63 18.02
N CYS A 76 3.71 1.69 17.10
CA CYS A 76 4.13 1.96 15.74
C CYS A 76 3.42 1.04 14.74
N VAL A 77 3.03 1.58 13.60
CA VAL A 77 2.63 0.83 12.40
C VAL A 77 3.74 0.96 11.37
N VAL A 78 4.14 -0.16 10.77
CA VAL A 78 5.15 -0.22 9.71
C VAL A 78 4.49 -0.73 8.43
N VAL A 79 4.66 0.03 7.35
CA VAL A 79 4.20 -0.32 6.01
C VAL A 79 5.42 -0.49 5.09
N PRO A 80 5.83 -1.73 4.78
CA PRO A 80 6.87 -1.98 3.81
C PRO A 80 6.35 -1.69 2.40
N PHE A 81 7.18 -1.15 1.52
CA PHE A 81 6.79 -0.90 0.13
C PHE A 81 7.96 -1.09 -0.82
N SER A 82 7.64 -1.56 -2.04
CA SER A 82 8.61 -1.62 -3.15
C SER A 82 8.57 -0.37 -4.02
N ASN A 83 7.40 0.27 -4.14
CA ASN A 83 7.22 1.49 -4.91
C ASN A 83 6.33 2.49 -4.17
N ALA A 84 6.90 3.64 -3.80
CA ALA A 84 6.18 4.70 -3.12
C ALA A 84 5.11 5.36 -3.99
N SER A 85 5.28 5.42 -5.31
CA SER A 85 4.35 6.11 -6.22
C SER A 85 3.12 5.28 -6.61
N GLY A 86 3.14 3.97 -6.35
CA GLY A 86 2.02 3.08 -6.70
C GLY A 86 0.74 3.39 -5.93
N ALA A 87 -0.42 3.24 -6.59
CA ALA A 87 -1.74 3.40 -5.97
C ALA A 87 -1.96 2.46 -4.78
N GLY A 88 -1.39 1.24 -4.84
CA GLY A 88 -1.43 0.27 -3.75
C GLY A 88 -0.80 0.79 -2.45
N PHE A 89 0.35 1.46 -2.53
CA PHE A 89 0.99 2.06 -1.35
C PHE A 89 0.12 3.15 -0.73
N GLY A 90 -0.46 4.04 -1.55
CA GLY A 90 -1.34 5.11 -1.07
C GLY A 90 -2.56 4.55 -0.31
N ASN A 91 -3.18 3.49 -0.83
CA ASN A 91 -4.32 2.84 -0.19
C ASN A 91 -3.95 2.21 1.16
N VAL A 92 -2.80 1.54 1.24
CA VAL A 92 -2.32 0.94 2.50
C VAL A 92 -1.96 2.02 3.51
N MET A 93 -1.32 3.11 3.07
CA MET A 93 -1.01 4.26 3.94
C MET A 93 -2.28 4.89 4.49
N LEU A 94 -3.30 5.13 3.67
CA LEU A 94 -4.61 5.59 4.14
C LEU A 94 -5.25 4.58 5.11
N PHE A 95 -5.16 3.28 4.83
CA PHE A 95 -5.67 2.24 5.71
C PHE A 95 -5.02 2.29 7.11
N THR A 96 -3.74 2.67 7.24
CA THR A 96 -3.09 2.83 8.55
C THR A 96 -3.76 3.88 9.46
N LEU A 97 -4.55 4.80 8.91
CA LEU A 97 -5.31 5.77 9.68
C LEU A 97 -6.46 5.13 10.44
N THR A 98 -6.93 3.96 9.98
CA THR A 98 -7.96 3.15 10.69
C THR A 98 -7.39 2.35 11.86
N VAL A 99 -6.06 2.23 11.94
CA VAL A 99 -5.38 1.50 13.01
C VAL A 99 -5.01 2.48 14.14
N ARG A 100 -5.31 2.09 15.38
CA ARG A 100 -4.92 2.86 16.58
C ARG A 100 -3.42 2.73 16.82
N ALA A 101 -2.66 3.69 16.30
CA ALA A 101 -1.21 3.74 16.45
C ALA A 101 -0.68 5.15 16.72
N ARG A 102 0.36 5.26 17.56
CA ARG A 102 1.02 6.54 17.88
C ARG A 102 1.88 7.04 16.72
N ARG A 103 2.64 6.14 16.10
CA ARG A 103 3.54 6.44 14.98
C ARG A 103 3.22 5.59 13.76
N ARG A 104 3.48 6.15 12.58
CA ARG A 104 3.29 5.48 11.28
C ARG A 104 4.57 5.63 10.48
N LEU A 105 5.18 4.50 10.15
CA LEU A 105 6.42 4.42 9.40
C LEU A 105 6.16 3.68 8.09
N SER A 106 6.81 4.13 7.04
CA SER A 106 6.97 3.36 5.81
C SER A 106 8.43 2.95 5.65
N CYS A 107 8.67 1.73 5.20
CA CYS A 107 10.02 1.23 4.93
C CYS A 107 10.12 0.82 3.46
N ASN A 108 11.03 1.42 2.71
CA ASN A 108 11.36 0.92 1.38
C ASN A 108 12.17 -0.38 1.54
N LEU A 109 12.10 -1.29 0.57
CA LEU A 109 12.94 -2.50 0.52
C LEU A 109 14.45 -2.21 0.43
N SER A 110 14.84 -0.96 0.18
CA SER A 110 16.21 -0.48 0.30
C SER A 110 16.62 -0.12 1.75
N GLY A 111 15.78 -0.39 2.74
CA GLY A 111 16.03 -0.07 4.15
C GLY A 111 15.76 1.40 4.52
N GLN A 112 15.27 2.22 3.60
CA GLN A 112 14.95 3.64 3.88
C GLN A 112 13.64 3.75 4.67
N TRP A 113 13.72 4.40 5.84
CA TRP A 113 12.59 4.64 6.72
C TRP A 113 12.08 6.06 6.58
N ARG A 114 10.76 6.21 6.51
CA ARG A 114 10.11 7.51 6.53
C ARG A 114 8.95 7.49 7.51
N GLU A 115 8.91 8.49 8.38
CA GLU A 115 7.79 8.72 9.28
C GLU A 115 6.72 9.57 8.60
N TRP A 116 5.46 9.23 8.89
CA TRP A 116 4.30 9.87 8.31
C TRP A 116 3.40 10.42 9.40
N THR A 117 3.04 11.70 9.26
CA THR A 117 1.95 12.30 10.01
C THR A 117 0.61 11.96 9.35
N CYS A 118 -0.49 11.99 10.10
CA CYS A 118 -1.83 11.80 9.54
C CYS A 118 -2.10 12.80 8.42
N PHE A 119 -1.75 14.08 8.64
CA PHE A 119 -1.87 15.12 7.62
C PHE A 119 -1.02 14.82 6.38
N GLY A 120 0.23 14.37 6.55
CA GLY A 120 1.09 14.00 5.43
C GLY A 120 0.52 12.85 4.60
N ILE A 121 -0.13 11.88 5.23
CA ILE A 121 -0.83 10.79 4.54
C ILE A 121 -2.00 11.34 3.71
N PHE A 122 -2.87 12.15 4.32
CA PHE A 122 -4.00 12.77 3.62
C PHE A 122 -3.58 13.68 2.47
N ALA A 123 -2.61 14.57 2.69
CA ALA A 123 -2.07 15.46 1.67
C ALA A 123 -1.48 14.65 0.49
N SER A 124 -0.75 13.57 0.79
CA SER A 124 -0.22 12.69 -0.26
C SER A 124 -1.31 12.02 -1.09
N ALA A 125 -2.42 11.63 -0.47
CA ALA A 125 -3.56 11.05 -1.16
C ALA A 125 -4.26 12.10 -2.05
N LEU A 126 -4.44 13.32 -1.53
CA LEU A 126 -5.06 14.42 -2.27
C LEU A 126 -4.24 14.79 -3.52
N VAL A 127 -2.93 14.99 -3.36
CA VAL A 127 -2.04 15.32 -4.50
C VAL A 127 -2.12 14.24 -5.57
N ARG A 128 -2.08 12.96 -5.19
CA ARG A 128 -2.21 11.84 -6.13
C ARG A 128 -3.57 11.85 -6.84
N GLY A 129 -4.65 12.09 -6.10
CA GLY A 129 -5.99 12.21 -6.65
C GLY A 129 -6.06 13.32 -7.71
N MET A 130 -5.57 14.51 -7.40
CA MET A 130 -5.52 15.64 -8.34
C MET A 130 -4.68 15.30 -9.58
N THR A 131 -3.50 14.70 -9.41
CA THR A 131 -2.66 14.31 -10.56
C THR A 131 -3.34 13.26 -11.44
N ALA A 132 -4.09 12.32 -10.85
CA ALA A 132 -4.81 11.30 -11.61
C ALA A 132 -5.96 11.91 -12.44
N VAL A 133 -6.70 12.86 -11.85
CA VAL A 133 -7.76 13.61 -12.57
C VAL A 133 -7.15 14.41 -13.73
N ALA A 134 -6.08 15.16 -13.48
CA ALA A 134 -5.41 15.94 -14.51
C ALA A 134 -4.90 15.06 -15.67
N ALA A 135 -4.28 13.92 -15.35
CA ALA A 135 -3.83 12.95 -16.34
C ALA A 135 -5.01 12.36 -17.15
N GLY A 136 -6.13 12.06 -16.49
CA GLY A 136 -7.35 11.59 -17.15
C GLY A 136 -7.94 12.60 -18.13
N CYS A 137 -7.98 13.89 -17.74
CA CYS A 137 -8.43 14.97 -18.62
C CYS A 137 -7.53 15.11 -19.86
N LEU A 138 -6.21 15.11 -19.66
CA LEU A 138 -5.25 15.19 -20.78
C LEU A 138 -5.35 13.99 -21.72
N ALA A 139 -5.52 12.78 -21.17
CA ALA A 139 -5.71 11.58 -21.96
C ALA A 139 -7.01 11.65 -22.79
N ALA A 140 -8.11 12.14 -22.21
CA ALA A 140 -9.36 12.33 -22.92
C ALA A 140 -9.24 13.35 -24.07
N LEU A 141 -8.57 14.48 -23.82
CA LEU A 141 -8.30 15.49 -24.85
C LEU A 141 -7.43 14.95 -25.99
N ALA A 142 -6.42 14.13 -25.67
CA ALA A 142 -5.55 13.50 -26.66
C ALA A 142 -6.23 12.36 -27.45
N ALA A 143 -7.22 11.69 -26.86
CA ALA A 143 -7.96 10.60 -27.51
C ALA A 143 -8.83 11.11 -28.68
N VAL A 144 -9.34 12.34 -28.60
CA VAL A 144 -10.17 12.94 -29.66
C VAL A 144 -9.44 13.06 -31.00
N PRO A 145 -8.28 13.73 -31.12
CA PRO A 145 -7.56 13.82 -32.39
C PRO A 145 -7.07 12.45 -32.88
N PHE A 146 -6.72 11.54 -31.96
CA PHE A 146 -6.34 10.18 -32.32
C PHE A 146 -7.51 9.40 -32.94
N ALA A 147 -8.70 9.50 -32.35
CA ALA A 147 -9.91 8.88 -32.90
C ALA A 147 -10.28 9.48 -34.26
N LEU A 148 -10.20 10.81 -34.42
CA LEU A 148 -10.44 11.48 -35.70
C LEU A 148 -9.44 11.04 -36.78
N TRP A 149 -8.16 10.95 -36.44
CA TRP A 149 -7.12 10.45 -37.35
C TRP A 149 -7.36 8.98 -37.73
N TRP A 150 -7.74 8.13 -36.78
CA TRP A 150 -8.04 6.72 -37.03
C TRP A 150 -9.26 6.55 -37.96
N VAL A 151 -10.35 7.28 -37.72
CA VAL A 151 -11.53 7.30 -38.60
C VAL A 151 -11.16 7.77 -40.01
N TRP A 152 -10.35 8.83 -40.13
CA TRP A 152 -9.89 9.33 -41.43
C TRP A 152 -9.05 8.30 -42.19
N CYS A 153 -8.13 7.62 -41.52
CA CYS A 153 -7.33 6.53 -42.10
C CYS A 153 -8.22 5.36 -42.57
N PHE A 154 -9.23 4.98 -41.78
CA PHE A 154 -10.17 3.92 -42.13
C PHE A 154 -10.99 4.26 -43.38
N LEU A 155 -11.51 5.49 -43.47
CA LEU A 155 -12.27 5.98 -44.63
C LEU A 155 -11.42 6.02 -45.92
N ARG A 156 -10.12 6.35 -45.83
CA ARG A 156 -9.20 6.32 -46.99
C ARG A 156 -8.73 4.91 -47.38
N GLY A 157 -8.69 3.97 -46.44
CA GLY A 157 -8.29 2.59 -46.70
C GLY A 157 -9.38 1.76 -47.41
N GLY A 158 -10.65 2.07 -47.17
CA GLY A 158 -11.80 1.38 -47.77
C GLY A 158 -12.04 1.65 -49.27
N THR A 159 -11.37 2.64 -49.85
CA THR A 159 -11.54 3.03 -51.27
C THR A 159 -10.55 2.37 -52.24
N ARG A 160 -9.85 1.30 -51.82
CA ARG A 160 -8.91 0.53 -52.67
C ARG A 160 -9.33 -0.94 -52.88
N GLY A 161 -10.63 -1.23 -52.85
CA GLY A 161 -11.22 -2.53 -53.20
C GLY A 161 -11.90 -2.48 -54.55
#